data_AF-A0A1V0B6Y0-F1
#
_entry.id   AF-A0A1V0B6Y0-F1
#
_cell.length_a   1.000
_cell.length_b   1.000
_cell.length_c   1.000
_cell.angle_alpha   90.00
_cell.angle_beta   90.00
_cell.angle_gamma   90.00
#
_symmetry.space_group_name_H-M   'P 1'
#
loop_
_entity.id
_entity.type
_entity.pdbx_description
1 polymer ?
#
loop_
_entity_poly.entity_id
_entity_poly.type
_entity_poly.pdbx_seq_one_letter_code
_entity_poly.pdbx_strand_id
1 'polypeptide(L)'
;MALIKCSECGHDVSDKAAACPSCGAPILASVQGDSLSQADVQQAAMKGHQRSSFKQGLGNAIAVFSVVAAFPVGMATSFQVGVGVAFVGCVIGVVVAYL
;
A
#
# COMPACT_ATOMS: atom_id res chain seq x y z
N MET A 1 5.88 39.14 10.56
CA MET A 1 4.66 38.37 10.87
C MET A 1 3.79 38.46 9.64
N ALA A 2 3.41 37.34 9.05
CA ALA A 2 2.71 37.34 7.76
C ALA A 2 1.21 37.18 8.03
N LEU A 3 0.41 38.20 7.69
CA LEU A 3 -1.03 38.02 7.62
C LEU A 3 -1.33 37.17 6.38
N ILE A 4 -2.04 36.06 6.58
CA ILE A 4 -2.54 35.19 5.53
C ILE A 4 -4.03 35.42 5.34
N LYS A 5 -4.50 35.29 4.09
CA LYS A 5 -5.93 35.34 3.80
C LYS A 5 -6.58 34.02 4.18
N CYS A 6 -7.65 34.09 4.95
CA CYS A 6 -8.49 32.92 5.20
C CYS A 6 -9.11 32.44 3.87
N SER A 7 -8.99 31.14 3.57
CA SER A 7 -9.54 30.53 2.35
C SER A 7 -11.07 30.54 2.31
N GLU A 8 -11.73 30.61 3.47
CA GLU A 8 -13.19 30.58 3.57
C GLU A 8 -13.80 31.98 3.48
N CYS A 9 -13.28 32.94 4.25
CA CYS A 9 -13.91 34.26 4.39
C CYS A 9 -13.11 35.43 3.78
N GLY A 10 -11.87 35.18 3.32
CA GLY A 10 -11.02 36.22 2.74
C GLY A 10 -10.52 37.28 3.71
N HIS A 11 -10.78 37.12 5.02
CA HIS A 11 -10.27 38.02 6.05
C HIS A 11 -8.79 37.78 6.30
N ASP A 12 -8.08 38.82 6.72
CA ASP A 12 -6.67 38.70 7.08
C ASP A 12 -6.53 38.08 8.47
N VAL A 13 -5.78 36.99 8.57
CA VAL A 13 -5.58 36.21 9.79
C VAL A 13 -4.07 36.01 10.00
N SER A 14 -3.63 35.95 11.27
CA SER A 14 -2.22 35.67 11.55
C SER A 14 -1.83 34.26 11.11
N ASP A 15 -0.64 34.12 10.52
CA ASP A 15 -0.01 32.83 10.17
C ASP A 15 0.08 31.83 11.34
N LYS A 16 -0.07 32.30 12.59
CA LYS A 16 -0.04 31.48 13.81
C LYS A 16 -1.40 31.12 14.37
N ALA A 17 -2.49 31.65 13.83
CA ALA A 17 -3.82 31.38 14.36
C ALA A 17 -4.22 29.93 14.07
N ALA A 18 -4.79 29.22 15.06
CA ALA A 18 -5.32 27.86 14.85
C ALA A 18 -6.62 27.86 14.04
N ALA A 19 -7.42 28.92 14.17
CA ALA A 19 -8.66 29.12 13.45
C ALA A 19 -8.86 30.61 13.15
N CYS A 20 -9.62 30.91 12.09
CA CYS A 20 -9.99 32.25 11.72
C CYS A 20 -10.93 32.84 12.80
N PRO A 21 -10.59 33.98 13.42
CA PRO A 21 -11.47 34.62 14.41
C PRO A 21 -12.77 35.17 13.79
N SER A 22 -12.79 35.44 12.48
CA SER A 22 -13.97 36.03 11.80
C SER A 22 -14.99 34.98 11.34
N CYS A 23 -14.57 33.77 10.97
CA CYS A 23 -15.49 32.73 10.49
C CYS A 23 -15.41 31.39 11.24
N GLY A 24 -14.44 31.22 12.13
CA GLY A 24 -14.23 29.97 12.87
C GLY A 24 -13.56 28.85 12.06
N ALA A 25 -13.27 29.06 10.77
CA ALA A 25 -12.64 28.04 9.94
C ALA A 25 -11.19 27.74 10.39
N PRO A 26 -10.74 26.48 10.43
CA PRO A 26 -9.39 26.12 10.81
C PRO A 26 -8.40 26.70 9.80
N ILE A 27 -7.39 27.41 10.31
CA ILE A 27 -6.30 27.91 9.46
C ILE A 27 -5.32 26.75 9.34
N LEU A 28 -5.43 25.99 8.26
CA LEU A 28 -4.42 25.03 7.87
C LEU A 28 -3.17 25.82 7.49
N ALA A 29 -2.36 26.18 8.50
CA ALA A 29 -1.04 26.76 8.30
C ALA A 29 -0.30 25.80 7.38
N SER A 30 -0.19 26.17 6.11
CA SER A 30 0.49 25.39 5.10
C SER A 30 1.92 25.20 5.57
N VAL A 31 2.19 24.02 6.10
CA VAL A 31 3.52 23.43 6.24
C VAL A 31 4.10 23.41 4.83
N GLN A 32 4.68 24.53 4.43
CA GLN A 32 5.60 24.63 3.30
C GLN A 32 6.96 24.19 3.84
N GLY A 33 7.02 22.88 4.12
CA GLY A 33 8.22 22.09 4.15
C GLY A 33 8.01 21.04 3.07
N ASP A 34 8.81 21.17 2.04
CA ASP A 34 8.90 20.37 0.82
C ASP A 34 8.45 18.91 0.95
N SER A 35 7.70 18.44 -0.05
CA SER A 35 7.77 17.04 -0.46
C SER A 35 7.47 15.98 0.63
N LEU A 36 6.39 16.15 1.39
CA LEU A 36 5.65 15.02 1.96
C LEU A 36 4.49 14.69 1.00
N SER A 37 4.84 14.29 -0.23
CA SER A 37 4.86 12.86 -0.57
C SER A 37 3.44 12.32 -0.73
N GLN A 38 2.87 12.63 -1.90
CA GLN A 38 1.94 11.75 -2.61
C GLN A 38 2.64 10.41 -3.02
N ALA A 39 3.86 10.18 -2.53
CA ALA A 39 4.49 8.89 -2.42
C ALA A 39 4.26 8.20 -1.06
N ASP A 40 3.52 8.75 -0.08
CA ASP A 40 3.17 8.02 1.17
C ASP A 40 1.70 7.52 1.18
N VAL A 41 0.77 8.22 0.53
CA VAL A 41 -0.61 7.71 0.37
C VAL A 41 -0.67 6.62 -0.72
N GLN A 42 0.16 6.71 -1.76
CA GLN A 42 0.32 5.62 -2.72
C GLN A 42 1.11 4.43 -2.13
N GLN A 43 1.77 4.59 -0.98
CA GLN A 43 2.47 3.50 -0.27
C GLN A 43 1.59 2.77 0.74
N ALA A 44 0.50 3.35 1.23
CA ALA A 44 -0.45 2.62 2.07
C ALA A 44 -1.33 1.64 1.25
N ALA A 45 -1.55 1.90 -0.05
CA ALA A 45 -2.29 1.00 -0.94
C ALA A 45 -1.39 0.17 -1.90
N MET A 46 -0.13 0.56 -2.11
CA MET A 46 0.81 -0.17 -2.98
C MET A 46 2.21 -0.40 -2.36
N LYS A 47 2.39 -0.36 -1.04
CA LYS A 47 3.67 -0.73 -0.39
C LYS A 47 3.50 -1.64 0.82
N GLY A 48 2.78 -2.74 0.61
CA GLY A 48 3.10 -4.03 1.24
C GLY A 48 4.22 -4.80 0.51
N HIS A 49 4.93 -4.19 -0.44
CA HIS A 49 5.91 -4.90 -1.26
C HIS A 49 7.09 -4.03 -1.74
N GLN A 50 7.69 -3.23 -0.86
CA GLN A 50 8.97 -2.60 -1.22
C GLN A 50 9.91 -2.54 -0.03
N ARG A 51 10.26 -3.73 0.46
CA ARG A 51 11.52 -3.98 1.16
C ARG A 51 12.11 -5.33 0.75
N SER A 52 12.34 -5.54 -0.54
CA SER A 52 13.36 -6.48 -1.03
C SER A 52 13.39 -6.59 -2.56
N SER A 53 14.02 -5.66 -3.28
CA SER A 53 14.45 -5.96 -4.66
C SER A 53 15.46 -7.13 -4.72
N PHE A 54 15.91 -7.63 -3.57
CA PHE A 54 16.74 -8.83 -3.45
C PHE A 54 15.94 -10.14 -3.25
N LYS A 55 14.66 -10.10 -2.86
CA LYS A 55 13.79 -11.30 -2.77
C LYS A 55 12.76 -11.40 -3.90
N GLN A 56 12.59 -10.36 -4.73
CA GLN A 56 11.64 -10.39 -5.85
C GLN A 56 12.10 -11.32 -6.99
N GLY A 57 13.40 -11.42 -7.25
CA GLY A 57 13.94 -12.43 -8.17
C GLY A 57 13.78 -13.86 -7.65
N LEU A 58 14.00 -14.07 -6.34
CA LEU A 58 13.90 -15.38 -5.71
C LEU A 58 12.45 -15.86 -5.59
N GLY A 59 11.50 -14.97 -5.28
CA GLY A 59 10.09 -15.32 -5.16
C GLY A 59 9.48 -15.77 -6.48
N ASN A 60 9.76 -15.06 -7.58
CA ASN A 60 9.28 -15.46 -8.91
C ASN A 60 9.96 -16.75 -9.39
N ALA A 61 11.24 -16.93 -9.09
CA ALA A 61 11.94 -18.19 -9.38
C ALA A 61 11.35 -19.36 -8.60
N ILE A 62 11.04 -19.22 -7.30
CA ILE A 62 10.39 -20.27 -6.49
C ILE A 62 8.99 -20.58 -6.99
N ALA A 63 8.20 -19.57 -7.37
CA ALA A 63 6.86 -19.77 -7.92
C ALA A 63 6.91 -20.56 -9.24
N VAL A 64 7.78 -20.16 -10.18
CA VAL A 64 7.96 -20.88 -11.45
C VAL A 64 8.51 -22.29 -11.20
N PHE A 65 9.47 -22.45 -10.30
CA PHE A 65 10.05 -23.76 -9.98
C PHE A 65 9.03 -24.70 -9.33
N SER A 66 8.13 -24.18 -8.49
CA SER A 66 7.06 -24.97 -7.87
C SER A 66 6.04 -25.47 -8.90
N VAL A 67 5.66 -24.64 -9.87
CA VAL A 67 4.74 -25.03 -10.95
C VAL A 67 5.41 -26.04 -11.89
N VAL A 68 6.67 -25.80 -12.27
CA VAL A 68 7.44 -26.66 -13.17
C VAL A 68 7.82 -27.99 -12.52
N ALA A 69 8.05 -28.03 -11.20
CA ALA A 69 8.34 -29.28 -10.46
C ALA A 69 7.08 -30.06 -10.09
N ALA A 70 5.95 -29.39 -9.85
CA ALA A 70 4.66 -30.05 -9.57
C ALA A 70 4.03 -30.67 -10.83
N PHE A 71 4.24 -30.08 -12.01
CA PHE A 71 3.75 -30.61 -13.29
C PHE A 71 4.21 -32.06 -13.60
N PRO A 72 5.51 -32.42 -13.50
CA PRO A 72 5.97 -33.79 -13.75
C PRO A 72 5.63 -34.76 -12.60
N VAL A 73 5.58 -34.32 -11.34
CA VAL A 73 5.20 -35.17 -10.20
C VAL A 73 3.70 -35.53 -10.25
N GLY A 74 2.84 -34.61 -10.68
CA GLY A 74 1.41 -34.85 -10.90
C GLY A 74 1.10 -35.75 -12.09
N MET A 75 1.99 -35.82 -13.09
CA MET A 75 1.89 -36.77 -14.21
C MET A 75 2.27 -38.20 -13.81
N ALA A 76 3.12 -38.38 -12.79
CA ALA A 76 3.52 -39.70 -12.29
C ALA A 76 2.52 -40.31 -11.30
N THR A 77 1.74 -39.48 -10.59
CA THR A 77 0.79 -39.93 -9.57
C THR A 77 -0.55 -39.25 -9.80
N SER A 78 -1.43 -39.91 -10.56
CA SER A 78 -2.87 -39.64 -10.78
C SER A 78 -3.35 -38.18 -10.64
N PHE A 79 -3.90 -37.62 -11.73
CA PHE A 79 -4.46 -36.26 -11.86
C PHE A 79 -5.29 -35.74 -10.66
N GLN A 80 -5.98 -36.62 -9.94
CA GLN A 80 -6.82 -36.29 -8.79
C GLN A 80 -6.05 -35.76 -7.57
N VAL A 81 -4.81 -36.19 -7.36
CA VAL A 81 -3.96 -35.72 -6.23
C VAL A 81 -3.42 -34.32 -6.53
N GLY A 82 -3.07 -34.05 -7.79
CA GLY A 82 -2.56 -32.75 -8.22
C GLY A 82 -3.59 -31.62 -8.03
N VAL A 83 -4.85 -31.86 -8.38
CA VAL A 83 -5.94 -30.88 -8.18
C VAL A 83 -6.17 -30.61 -6.69
N GLY A 84 -6.09 -31.65 -5.84
CA GLY A 84 -6.25 -31.52 -4.39
C GLY A 84 -5.16 -30.63 -3.76
N VAL A 85 -3.89 -30.86 -4.10
CA VAL A 85 -2.78 -30.04 -3.57
C VAL A 85 -2.87 -28.60 -4.06
N ALA A 86 -3.26 -28.38 -5.33
CA ALA A 86 -3.45 -27.04 -5.87
C ALA A 86 -4.60 -26.28 -5.16
N PHE A 87 -5.74 -26.93 -4.92
CA PHE A 87 -6.86 -26.34 -4.19
C PHE A 87 -6.50 -26.01 -2.75
N VAL A 88 -5.86 -26.94 -2.04
CA VAL A 88 -5.45 -26.73 -0.64
C VAL A 88 -4.43 -25.60 -0.55
N GLY A 89 -3.44 -25.55 -1.46
CA GLY A 89 -2.48 -24.45 -1.52
C GLY A 89 -3.13 -23.10 -1.78
N CYS A 90 -4.08 -23.03 -2.71
CA CYS A 90 -4.82 -21.80 -3.02
C CYS A 90 -5.65 -21.33 -1.80
N VAL A 91 -6.40 -22.25 -1.16
CA VAL A 91 -7.25 -21.93 0.00
C VAL A 91 -6.41 -21.47 1.19
N ILE A 92 -5.30 -22.15 1.49
CA ILE A 92 -4.41 -21.74 2.59
C ILE A 92 -3.80 -20.36 2.30
N GLY A 93 -3.35 -20.11 1.07
CA GLY A 93 -2.82 -18.80 0.68
C GLY A 93 -3.86 -17.68 0.81
N VAL A 94 -5.09 -17.95 0.40
CA VAL A 94 -6.23 -17.03 0.55
C VAL A 94 -6.50 -16.77 2.03
N VAL A 95 -6.63 -17.81 2.86
CA VAL A 95 -6.92 -17.67 4.30
C VAL A 95 -5.84 -16.86 5.02
N VAL A 96 -4.56 -17.10 4.73
CA VAL A 96 -3.45 -16.33 5.32
C VAL A 96 -3.45 -14.87 4.85
N ALA A 97 -3.97 -14.57 3.66
CA ALA A 97 -4.09 -13.18 3.19
C ALA A 97 -5.26 -12.41 3.82
N TYR A 98 -6.26 -13.12 4.35
CA TYR A 98 -7.46 -12.55 4.97
C TYR A 98 -7.45 -12.59 6.51
N LEU A 99 -6.39 -13.13 7.12
CA LEU A 99 -6.11 -13.10 8.56
C LEU A 99 -5.02 -12.05 8.86
#